data_AF-A0A518S927-F1
#
_entry.id   AF-A0A518S927-F1
#
_cell.length_a   1.000
_cell.length_b   1.000
_cell.length_c   1.000
_cell.angle_alpha   90.00
_cell.angle_beta   90.00
_cell.angle_gamma   90.00
#
_symmetry.space_group_name_H-M   'P 1'
#
loop_
_entity.id
_entity.type
_entity.pdbx_description
1 polymer ?
#
loop_
_entity_poly.entity_id
_entity_poly.type
_entity_poly.pdbx_seq_one_letter_code
_entity_poly.pdbx_strand_id
1 'polypeptide(L)' 'MSERREDPEDQVDTTDVGGLGEVLPEPLKPFWMPIQRIQEFRKTWGNAYTSVLELVLGLGLAIGYVWWLVLYLG' A
#
# COMPACT_ATOMS: atom_id res chain seq x y z
N MET A 1 26.46 9.46 -24.73
CA MET A 1 25.31 9.61 -23.81
C MET A 1 24.06 9.28 -24.61
N SER A 2 23.37 8.18 -24.30
CA SER A 2 22.10 7.86 -24.95
C SER A 2 20.99 8.67 -24.27
N GLU A 3 20.30 9.47 -25.08
CA GLU A 3 19.10 10.22 -24.70
C GLU A 3 18.00 9.21 -24.35
N ARG A 4 17.82 8.95 -23.05
CA ARG A 4 16.69 8.19 -22.55
C ARG A 4 15.49 9.11 -22.75
N ARG A 5 14.70 8.87 -23.80
CA ARG A 5 13.41 9.52 -24.00
C ARG A 5 12.56 9.14 -22.80
N GLU A 6 12.47 10.04 -21.84
CA GLU A 6 11.53 9.96 -20.73
C GLU A 6 10.15 10.05 -21.36
N ASP A 7 9.47 8.91 -21.43
CA ASP A 7 8.10 8.81 -21.91
C ASP A 7 7.23 9.70 -20.99
N PRO A 8 6.36 10.58 -21.53
CA PRO A 8 5.58 11.53 -20.71
C PRO A 8 4.73 10.87 -19.62
N GLU A 9 4.53 9.54 -19.68
CA GLU A 9 3.81 8.78 -18.66
C GLU A 9 4.63 8.53 -17.37
N ASP A 10 5.96 8.59 -17.41
CA ASP A 10 6.82 8.45 -16.21
C ASP A 10 6.83 9.71 -15.32
N GLN A 11 6.30 10.84 -15.82
CA GLN A 11 6.23 12.11 -15.08
C GLN A 11 4.98 12.24 -14.20
N VAL A 12 4.01 11.34 -14.34
CA VAL A 12 2.76 11.40 -13.57
C VAL A 12 2.92 10.52 -12.34
N ASP A 13 3.17 11.14 -11.19
CA ASP A 13 3.20 10.45 -9.90
C ASP A 13 1.80 9.92 -9.55
N THR A 14 1.53 8.69 -9.97
CA THR A 14 0.28 7.97 -9.68
C THR A 14 0.20 7.47 -8.23
N THR A 15 1.24 7.66 -7.43
CA THR A 15 1.31 7.19 -6.04
C THR A 15 0.41 8.03 -5.12
N ASP A 16 0.29 9.34 -5.36
CA ASP A 16 -0.51 10.27 -4.58
C ASP A 16 -1.47 11.11 -5.44
N VAL A 17 -2.38 10.44 -6.14
CA VAL A 17 -3.49 11.06 -6.88
C VAL A 17 -4.57 11.81 -6.03
N GLY A 18 -4.34 12.03 -4.72
CA GLY A 18 -5.30 12.66 -3.82
C GLY A 18 -5.71 14.09 -4.24
N GLY A 19 -4.79 14.84 -4.87
CA GLY A 19 -5.01 16.20 -5.37
C GLY A 19 -5.70 16.32 -6.74
N LEU A 20 -5.94 15.21 -7.45
CA LEU A 20 -6.54 15.26 -8.80
C LEU A 20 -8.02 15.68 -8.81
N GLY A 21 -8.70 15.71 -7.66
CA GLY A 21 -10.08 16.21 -7.58
C GLY A 21 -10.22 17.69 -7.96
N GLU A 22 -9.14 18.47 -7.87
CA GLU A 22 -9.11 19.90 -8.19
C GLU A 22 -8.84 20.16 -9.68
N VAL A 23 -8.28 19.17 -10.39
CA VAL A 23 -7.95 19.23 -11.83
C VAL A 23 -8.93 18.39 -12.68
N LEU A 24 -9.80 17.60 -12.05
CA LEU A 24 -10.72 16.70 -12.75
C LEU A 24 -11.89 17.46 -13.41
N PRO A 25 -12.19 17.21 -14.71
CA PRO A 25 -13.37 17.77 -15.36
C PRO A 25 -14.66 17.28 -14.69
N GLU A 26 -15.66 18.15 -14.58
CA GLU A 26 -16.95 17.91 -13.89
C GLU A 26 -17.62 16.54 -14.14
N PRO A 27 -17.62 15.93 -15.34
CA PRO A 27 -18.23 14.62 -15.55
C PRO A 27 -17.52 13.45 -14.85
N LEU A 28 -16.23 13.58 -14.50
CA LEU A 28 -15.45 12.51 -13.87
C LEU A 28 -15.42 12.59 -12.34
N LYS A 29 -15.79 13.75 -11.76
CA LYS A 29 -15.93 13.95 -10.31
C LYS A 29 -16.70 12.85 -9.58
N PRO A 30 -17.88 12.37 -10.06
CA PRO A 30 -18.62 11.33 -9.35
C PRO A 30 -17.89 9.99 -9.27
N PHE A 31 -17.02 9.69 -10.25
CA PHE A 31 -16.21 8.46 -10.27
C PHE A 31 -14.92 8.58 -9.45
N TRP A 32 -14.52 9.79 -9.08
CA TRP A 32 -13.29 10.07 -8.33
C TRP A 32 -13.45 9.99 -6.81
N MET A 33 -14.66 10.25 -6.29
CA MET A 33 -14.98 10.15 -4.87
C MET A 33 -14.64 8.78 -4.22
N PRO A 34 -14.95 7.64 -4.86
CA PRO A 34 -14.60 6.32 -4.33
C PRO A 34 -13.08 6.07 -4.32
N ILE A 35 -12.37 6.57 -5.34
CA ILE A 35 -10.92 6.38 -5.50
C ILE A 35 -10.16 7.15 -4.42
N GLN A 36 -10.55 8.41 -4.16
CA GLN A 36 -10.01 9.20 -3.05
C GLN A 36 -10.23 8.53 -1.70
N ARG A 37 -11.43 7.97 -1.44
CA ARG A 37 -11.67 7.21 -0.19
C ARG A 37 -10.75 6.00 -0.03
N ILE A 38 -10.51 5.25 -1.11
CA ILE A 38 -9.60 4.09 -1.08
C ILE A 38 -8.16 4.56 -0.84
N GLN A 39 -7.77 5.70 -1.40
CA GLN A 39 -6.44 6.27 -1.20
C GLN A 39 -6.24 6.82 0.21
N GLU A 40 -7.20 7.57 0.75
CA GLU A 40 -7.22 8.01 2.14
C GLU A 40 -7.25 6.82 3.11
N PHE A 41 -8.00 5.78 2.77
CA PHE A 41 -8.00 4.53 3.53
C PHE A 41 -6.61 3.89 3.51
N ARG A 42 -5.91 3.86 2.37
CA ARG A 42 -4.55 3.33 2.27
C ARG A 42 -3.54 4.20 3.05
N LYS A 43 -3.68 5.53 3.00
CA LYS A 43 -2.83 6.49 3.73
C LYS A 43 -3.02 6.37 5.25
N THR A 44 -4.24 6.12 5.70
CA THR A 44 -4.59 6.08 7.13
C THR A 44 -4.48 4.68 7.74
N TRP A 45 -4.93 3.65 7.02
CA TRP A 45 -5.06 2.28 7.51
C TRP A 45 -4.05 1.30 6.91
N GLY A 46 -3.38 1.65 5.81
CA GLY A 46 -2.39 0.77 5.17
C GLY A 46 -1.24 0.40 6.11
N ASN A 47 -0.77 1.36 6.91
CA ASN A 47 0.29 1.12 7.89
C ASN A 47 -0.21 0.27 9.08
N ALA A 48 -1.42 0.53 9.57
CA ALA A 48 -2.01 -0.19 10.69
C ALA A 48 -2.31 -1.66 10.35
N TYR A 49 -2.90 -1.94 9.18
CA TYR A 49 -3.18 -3.31 8.74
C TYR A 49 -1.90 -4.11 8.50
N THR A 50 -0.93 -3.52 7.81
CA THR A 50 0.36 -4.18 7.55
C THR A 50 1.09 -4.47 8.86
N SER A 51 1.11 -3.51 9.78
CA SER A 51 1.73 -3.68 11.09
C SER A 51 1.05 -4.75 11.95
N VAL A 52 -0.28 -4.82 11.97
CA VAL A 52 -1.02 -5.88 12.68
C VAL A 52 -0.75 -7.24 12.05
N LEU A 53 -0.76 -7.33 10.71
CA LEU A 53 -0.50 -8.58 9.99
C LEU A 53 0.93 -9.08 10.23
N GLU A 54 1.90 -8.17 10.18
CA GLU A 54 3.30 -8.44 10.47
C GLU A 54 3.48 -8.93 11.92
N LEU A 55 2.79 -8.32 12.88
CA LEU A 55 2.83 -8.74 14.28
C LEU A 55 2.21 -10.13 14.47
N VAL A 56 1.06 -10.42 13.86
CA VAL A 56 0.43 -11.74 13.91
C VAL A 56 1.33 -12.80 13.29
N LEU A 57 1.92 -12.51 12.12
CA LEU A 57 2.81 -13.43 11.43
C LEU A 57 4.10 -13.68 12.24
N GLY A 58 4.69 -12.64 12.78
CA GLY A 58 5.87 -12.72 13.64
C GLY A 58 5.60 -13.55 14.91
N LEU A 59 4.45 -13.33 15.55
CA LEU A 59 4.03 -14.13 16.71
C LEU A 59 3.84 -15.61 16.33
N GLY A 60 3.17 -15.87 15.21
CA GLY A 60 2.94 -17.23 14.69
C GLY A 60 4.25 -17.97 14.42
N LEU A 61 5.23 -17.30 13.78
CA LEU A 61 6.56 -17.86 13.56
C LEU A 61 7.30 -18.12 14.88
N ALA A 62 7.27 -17.16 15.81
CA ALA A 62 7.97 -17.31 17.08
C ALA A 62 7.42 -18.49 17.90
N ILE A 63 6.09 -18.59 18.01
CA ILE A 63 5.43 -19.69 18.71
C ILE A 63 5.73 -21.02 18.01
N GLY A 64 5.59 -21.06 16.68
CA GLY A 64 5.86 -22.26 15.89
C GLY A 64 7.31 -22.74 16.02
N TYR A 65 8.26 -21.81 16.04
CA TYR A 65 9.69 -22.12 16.20
C TYR A 65 10.01 -22.65 17.60
N VAL A 66 9.49 -22.01 18.65
CA VAL A 66 9.67 -22.48 20.03
C VAL A 66 9.05 -23.87 20.20
N TRP A 67 7.84 -24.07 19.67
CA TRP A 67 7.18 -25.38 19.70
C TRP A 67 8.01 -26.44 18.97
N TRP A 68 8.53 -26.12 17.78
CA TRP A 68 9.40 -27.01 17.03
C TRP A 68 10.67 -27.37 17.80
N LEU A 69 11.31 -26.39 18.46
CA LEU A 69 12.48 -26.65 19.31
C LEU A 69 12.17 -27.59 20.47
N VAL A 70 11.02 -27.41 21.13
CA VAL A 70 10.59 -28.29 22.22
C VAL A 70 10.42 -29.74 21.73
N LEU A 71 9.83 -29.95 20.55
CA LEU A 71 9.68 -31.29 19.96
C LEU A 71 10.99 -31.90 19.45
N TYR A 72 11.94 -31.07 19.03
CA TYR A 72 13.21 -31.55 18.49
C TYR A 72 14.23 -31.87 19.60
N LEU A 73 14.20 -31.13 20.71
CA LEU A 73 15.14 -31.24 21.82
C LEU A 73 14.63 -32.05 23.02
N GLY A 74 13.30 -32.22 23.14
CA GLY A 74 12.64 -33.01 24.19
C GLY A 74 12.22 -34.38 23.68
#